data_AF-A0A9N9KJ67-F1
#
_entry.id   AF-A0A9N9KJ67-F1
#
_cell.length_a   1.000
_cell.length_b   1.000
_cell.length_c   1.000
_cell.angle_alpha   90.00
_cell.angle_beta   90.00
_cell.angle_gamma   90.00
#
_symmetry.space_group_name_H-M   'P 1'
#
loop_
_entity.id
_entity.type
_entity.pdbx_description
1 polymer ?
#
loop_
_entity_poly.entity_id
_entity_poly.type
_entity_poly.pdbx_seq_one_letter_code
_entity_poly.pdbx_strand_id
1 'polypeptide(L)'
;LDLDYSPTGEEIVTGAYDRTLRLFYSRQGHSRDIYHTKRMQRIFCVKFSMDSKYVLSGSDDGNIRLWKANASEKIGPKDYRERAYLEYAEKLKDRYKNLPEIKRISRHRHIPKAVKNAQDTKRIMLQSQRRKEENLRKHSKKDSVPYKAERKK
;
A
#
# COMPACT_ATOMS: atom_id res chain seq x y z
N LEU A 1 -14.26 -1.47 6.81
CA LEU A 1 -12.99 -1.85 6.16
C LEU A 1 -13.40 -2.77 5.04
N ASP A 2 -13.11 -2.40 3.81
CA ASP A 2 -13.46 -3.18 2.63
C ASP A 2 -12.20 -3.47 1.82
N LEU A 3 -12.24 -4.56 1.07
CA LEU A 3 -11.16 -5.04 0.23
C LEU A 3 -11.75 -5.57 -1.07
N ASP A 4 -11.11 -5.22 -2.18
CA ASP A 4 -11.49 -5.70 -3.49
C ASP A 4 -10.25 -6.07 -4.30
N TYR A 5 -10.37 -7.13 -5.08
CA TYR A 5 -9.34 -7.55 -6.01
C TYR A 5 -9.52 -6.81 -7.33
N SER A 6 -8.41 -6.47 -7.98
CA SER A 6 -8.45 -6.09 -9.38
C SER A 6 -9.00 -7.26 -10.20
N PRO A 7 -9.81 -7.01 -11.23
CA PRO A 7 -10.21 -8.02 -12.21
C PRO A 7 -9.02 -8.79 -12.81
N THR A 8 -7.82 -8.18 -12.86
CA THR A 8 -6.58 -8.87 -13.28
C THR A 8 -6.01 -9.82 -12.23
N GLY A 9 -6.41 -9.73 -10.96
CA GLY A 9 -5.89 -10.52 -9.83
C GLY A 9 -4.50 -10.09 -9.32
N GLU A 10 -3.86 -9.11 -9.97
CA GLU A 10 -2.50 -8.68 -9.64
C GLU A 10 -2.45 -7.58 -8.58
N GLU A 11 -3.55 -6.84 -8.42
CA GLU A 11 -3.66 -5.73 -7.49
C GLU A 11 -4.82 -5.93 -6.51
N ILE A 12 -4.69 -5.32 -5.34
CA ILE A 12 -5.69 -5.32 -4.28
C ILE A 12 -5.86 -3.88 -3.82
N VAL A 13 -7.11 -3.47 -3.60
CA VAL A 13 -7.40 -2.22 -2.91
C VAL A 13 -7.99 -2.50 -1.55
N THR A 14 -7.63 -1.65 -0.59
CA THR A 14 -8.28 -1.60 0.71
C THR A 14 -8.74 -0.20 1.02
N GLY A 15 -9.96 -0.09 1.57
CA GLY A 15 -10.50 1.14 2.13
C GLY A 15 -10.53 1.06 3.64
N ALA A 16 -9.76 1.91 4.31
CA ALA A 16 -9.61 1.85 5.76
C ALA A 16 -10.38 2.96 6.49
N TYR A 17 -10.69 2.68 7.76
CA TYR A 17 -11.29 3.66 8.68
C TYR A 17 -10.37 4.83 9.03
N ASP A 18 -9.08 4.72 8.72
CA ASP A 18 -8.09 5.79 8.91
C ASP A 18 -8.16 6.88 7.82
N ARG A 19 -9.20 6.84 6.98
CA ARG A 19 -9.45 7.77 5.85
C ARG A 19 -8.40 7.65 4.75
N THR A 20 -7.82 6.45 4.62
CA THR A 20 -6.87 6.15 3.53
C THR A 20 -7.36 4.99 2.70
N LEU A 21 -7.15 5.12 1.39
CA LEU A 21 -7.29 4.06 0.43
C LEU A 21 -5.88 3.58 0.08
N ARG A 22 -5.61 2.29 0.21
CA ARG A 22 -4.30 1.71 -0.09
C ARG A 22 -4.41 0.69 -1.21
N LEU A 23 -3.51 0.82 -2.17
CA LEU A 23 -3.29 -0.12 -3.26
C LEU A 23 -2.12 -1.04 -2.90
N PHE A 24 -2.24 -2.32 -3.23
CA PHE A 24 -1.22 -3.34 -3.02
C PHE A 24 -1.05 -4.16 -4.28
N TYR A 25 0.17 -4.65 -4.51
CA TYR A 25 0.36 -5.80 -5.40
C TYR A 25 0.05 -7.07 -4.62
N SER A 26 -0.67 -8.01 -5.22
CA SER A 26 -1.08 -9.27 -4.55
C SER A 26 0.11 -10.07 -4.01
N ARG A 27 1.25 -9.99 -4.70
CA ARG A 27 2.51 -10.68 -4.32
C ARG A 27 3.43 -9.86 -3.42
N GLN A 28 3.10 -8.60 -3.09
CA GLN A 28 3.96 -7.73 -2.28
C GLN A 28 3.30 -7.38 -0.95
N GLY A 29 4.07 -7.50 0.14
CA GLY A 29 3.57 -7.19 1.49
C GLY A 29 3.61 -5.71 1.89
N HIS A 30 3.66 -4.79 0.93
CA HIS A 30 3.73 -3.35 1.18
C HIS A 30 2.81 -2.59 0.21
N SER A 31 2.31 -1.44 0.67
CA SER A 31 1.40 -0.60 -0.12
C SER A 31 2.12 0.00 -1.34
N ARG A 32 1.56 -0.26 -2.53
CA ARG A 32 1.96 0.32 -3.82
C ARG A 32 1.59 1.77 -3.94
N ASP A 33 0.40 2.18 -3.50
CA ASP A 33 -0.09 3.58 -3.48
C ASP A 33 -0.98 3.84 -2.26
N ILE A 34 -1.06 5.12 -1.85
CA ILE A 34 -1.91 5.57 -0.75
C ILE A 34 -2.64 6.85 -1.19
N TYR A 35 -3.97 6.78 -1.30
CA TYR A 35 -4.82 7.93 -1.58
C TYR A 35 -5.51 8.41 -0.32
N HIS A 36 -5.50 9.73 -0.15
CA HIS A 36 -6.19 10.41 0.93
C HIS A 36 -6.54 11.83 0.48
N THR A 37 -7.60 12.37 1.06
CA THR A 37 -7.97 13.78 0.90
C THR A 37 -8.49 14.30 2.24
N LYS A 38 -8.27 15.59 2.52
CA LYS A 38 -8.72 16.19 3.80
C LYS A 38 -10.24 16.12 4.01
N ARG A 39 -11.01 16.15 2.93
CA ARG A 39 -12.48 16.10 2.96
C ARG A 39 -13.02 14.67 3.09
N MET A 40 -12.22 13.66 2.71
CA MET A 40 -12.64 12.28 2.77
C MET A 40 -12.63 11.79 4.21
N GLN A 41 -13.75 11.19 4.61
CA GLN A 41 -13.91 10.60 5.94
C GLN A 41 -13.66 9.10 5.87
N ARG A 42 -14.30 8.31 6.73
CA ARG A 42 -14.09 6.87 6.82
C ARG A 42 -14.52 6.21 5.52
N ILE A 43 -13.70 5.30 4.99
CA ILE A 43 -14.06 4.55 3.79
C ILE A 43 -14.75 3.25 4.22
N PHE A 44 -15.96 3.03 3.71
CA PHE A 44 -16.74 1.84 4.00
C PHE A 44 -16.68 0.82 2.89
N CYS A 45 -16.69 1.27 1.63
CA CYS A 45 -16.68 0.40 0.47
C CYS A 45 -15.60 0.85 -0.51
N VAL A 46 -14.95 -0.12 -1.15
CA VAL A 46 -14.06 0.11 -2.29
C VAL A 46 -14.31 -0.93 -3.36
N LYS A 47 -14.34 -0.49 -4.62
CA LYS A 47 -14.45 -1.38 -5.77
C LYS A 47 -13.46 -1.03 -6.87
N PHE A 48 -12.89 -2.03 -7.51
CA PHE A 48 -12.23 -1.84 -8.78
C PHE A 48 -13.26 -1.68 -9.89
N SER A 49 -12.90 -0.85 -10.87
CA SER A 49 -13.55 -0.87 -12.17
C SER A 49 -13.18 -2.15 -12.92
N MET A 50 -14.08 -2.64 -13.78
CA MET A 50 -13.85 -3.84 -14.59
C MET A 50 -12.66 -3.71 -15.54
N ASP A 51 -12.30 -2.47 -15.91
CA ASP A 51 -11.12 -2.18 -16.72
C ASP A 51 -9.80 -2.18 -15.92
N SER A 52 -9.86 -2.40 -14.60
CA SER A 52 -8.72 -2.37 -13.66
C SER A 52 -7.93 -1.06 -13.61
N LYS A 53 -8.39 0.00 -14.30
CA LYS A 53 -7.71 1.31 -14.35
C LYS A 53 -8.20 2.27 -13.30
N TYR A 54 -9.39 2.04 -12.77
CA TYR A 54 -10.02 2.92 -11.79
C TYR A 54 -10.44 2.17 -10.54
N VAL A 55 -10.53 2.92 -9.45
CA VAL A 55 -10.93 2.49 -8.13
C VAL A 55 -11.98 3.44 -7.60
N LEU A 56 -13.12 2.90 -7.20
CA LEU A 56 -14.24 3.63 -6.60
C LEU A 56 -14.16 3.52 -5.08
N SER A 57 -14.37 4.62 -4.37
CA SER A 57 -14.43 4.62 -2.91
C SER A 57 -15.72 5.25 -2.41
N GLY A 58 -16.48 4.51 -1.61
CA GLY A 58 -17.64 5.02 -0.86
C GLY A 58 -17.21 5.45 0.54
N SER A 59 -17.37 6.74 0.84
CA SER A 59 -16.94 7.36 2.10
C SER A 59 -18.14 7.84 2.92
N ASP A 60 -17.95 7.92 4.23
CA ASP A 60 -18.91 8.37 5.25
C ASP A 60 -19.38 9.83 5.05
N ASP A 61 -18.66 10.60 4.24
CA ASP A 61 -19.05 11.96 3.85
C ASP A 61 -20.13 12.00 2.75
N GLY A 62 -20.77 10.86 2.46
CA GLY A 62 -21.83 10.73 1.46
C GLY A 62 -21.33 10.74 0.02
N ASN A 63 -20.02 10.86 -0.22
CA ASN A 63 -19.46 10.96 -1.56
C ASN A 63 -18.90 9.61 -2.03
N ILE A 64 -19.19 9.29 -3.30
CA ILE A 64 -18.47 8.27 -4.06
C ILE A 64 -17.38 8.99 -4.87
N ARG A 65 -16.13 8.57 -4.69
CA ARG A 65 -14.98 9.13 -5.43
C ARG A 65 -14.39 8.10 -6.36
N LEU A 66 -13.94 8.56 -7.53
CA LEU A 66 -13.22 7.75 -8.50
C LEU A 66 -11.75 8.15 -8.50
N TRP A 67 -10.89 7.16 -8.34
CA TRP A 67 -9.44 7.25 -8.35
C TRP A 67 -8.90 6.46 -9.52
N LYS A 68 -7.75 6.86 -10.06
CA LYS A 68 -7.00 6.00 -10.97
C LYS A 68 -6.24 4.97 -10.14
N ALA A 69 -6.22 3.72 -10.56
CA ALA A 69 -5.35 2.71 -9.97
C ALA A 69 -3.88 3.10 -10.15
N ASN A 70 -3.50 3.60 -11.33
CA ASN A 70 -2.18 4.16 -11.58
C ASN A 70 -2.21 5.68 -11.63
N ALA A 71 -1.75 6.33 -10.56
CA ALA A 71 -1.80 7.79 -10.44
C ALA A 71 -1.12 8.51 -11.61
N SER A 72 0.07 8.04 -12.03
CA SER A 72 0.87 8.65 -13.10
C SER A 72 0.41 8.32 -14.52
N GLU A 73 -0.48 7.34 -14.70
CA GLU A 73 -0.85 6.86 -16.03
C GLU A 73 -1.75 7.86 -16.76
N LYS A 74 -1.39 8.34 -17.95
CA LYS A 74 -2.27 9.26 -18.69
C LYS A 74 -3.57 8.59 -19.13
N ILE A 75 -4.66 9.37 -19.09
CA ILE A 75 -5.97 8.98 -19.62
C ILE A 75 -6.00 9.31 -21.11
N GLY A 76 -6.57 8.42 -21.93
CA GLY A 76 -6.74 8.64 -23.36
C GLY A 76 -5.83 7.78 -24.24
N PRO A 77 -5.96 7.91 -25.58
CA PRO A 77 -5.11 7.20 -26.54
C PRO A 77 -3.66 7.70 -26.43
N LYS A 78 -2.70 6.79 -26.45
CA LYS A 78 -1.27 7.07 -26.44
C LYS A 78 -0.71 6.78 -27.82
N ASP A 79 0.14 7.67 -28.33
CA ASP A 79 0.88 7.39 -29.56
C ASP A 79 1.88 6.23 -29.34
N TYR A 80 2.26 5.54 -30.41
CA TYR A 80 3.19 4.41 -30.35
C TYR A 80 4.52 4.82 -29.69
N ARG A 81 5.07 5.98 -30.07
CA ARG A 81 6.33 6.49 -29.51
C ARG A 81 6.21 6.78 -28.02
N GLU A 82 5.08 7.38 -27.61
CA GLU A 82 4.82 7.68 -26.20
C GLU A 82 4.68 6.39 -25.38
N ARG A 83 3.96 5.39 -25.90
CA ARG A 83 3.82 4.08 -25.25
C ARG A 83 5.18 3.40 -25.10
N ALA A 84 5.98 3.34 -26.16
CA ALA A 84 7.30 2.73 -26.13
C ALA A 84 8.25 3.42 -25.12
N TYR A 85 8.19 4.75 -25.04
CA TYR A 85 8.94 5.52 -24.04
C TYR A 85 8.52 5.17 -22.60
N LEU A 86 7.21 5.09 -22.34
CA LEU A 86 6.68 4.74 -21.02
C LEU A 86 7.09 3.33 -20.59
N GLU A 87 6.98 2.35 -21.50
CA GLU A 87 7.41 0.97 -21.26
C GLU A 87 8.91 0.88 -20.99
N TYR A 88 9.73 1.63 -21.73
CA TYR A 88 11.16 1.72 -21.50
C TYR A 88 11.50 2.36 -20.13
N ALA A 89 10.83 3.45 -19.78
CA ALA A 89 11.00 4.13 -18.50
C ALA A 89 10.58 3.23 -17.31
N GLU A 90 9.52 2.44 -17.47
CA GLU A 90 9.09 1.47 -16.45
C GLU A 90 10.12 0.35 -16.26
N LYS A 91 10.66 -0.21 -17.35
CA LYS A 91 11.75 -1.21 -17.29
C LYS A 91 13.00 -0.65 -16.59
N LEU A 92 13.36 0.60 -16.85
CA LEU A 92 14.48 1.26 -16.16
C LEU A 92 14.21 1.41 -14.65
N LYS A 93 13.01 1.85 -14.28
CA LYS A 93 12.61 1.96 -12.87
C LYS A 93 12.69 0.60 -12.17
N ASP A 94 12.22 -0.47 -12.82
CA ASP A 94 12.26 -1.80 -12.22
C ASP A 94 13.70 -2.34 -12.07
N ARG A 95 14.55 -2.12 -13.09
CA ARG A 95 15.97 -2.50 -13.05
C ARG A 95 16.71 -1.81 -11.90
N TYR A 96 16.48 -0.51 -11.71
CA TYR A 96 17.24 0.31 -10.75
C TYR A 96 16.49 0.60 -9.44
N LYS A 97 15.34 -0.03 -9.18
CA LYS A 97 14.48 0.24 -8.00
C LYS A 97 15.18 0.05 -6.65
N ASN A 98 16.25 -0.74 -6.61
CA ASN A 98 16.96 -1.09 -5.39
C ASN A 98 18.04 -0.06 -5.02
N LEU A 99 18.43 0.83 -5.95
CA LEU A 99 19.37 1.92 -5.65
C LEU A 99 18.76 2.85 -4.58
N PRO A 100 19.53 3.27 -3.57
CA PRO A 100 19.00 3.94 -2.38
C PRO A 100 18.26 5.24 -2.72
N GLU A 101 18.77 6.03 -3.66
CA GLU A 101 18.17 7.30 -4.10
C GLU A 101 16.82 7.06 -4.79
N ILE A 102 16.79 6.18 -5.78
CA ILE A 102 15.58 5.82 -6.54
C ILE A 102 14.54 5.21 -5.61
N LYS A 103 14.96 4.28 -4.74
CA LYS A 103 14.09 3.64 -3.75
C LYS A 103 13.47 4.65 -2.78
N ARG A 104 14.26 5.63 -2.32
CA ARG A 104 13.78 6.68 -1.42
C ARG A 104 12.73 7.56 -2.11
N ILE A 105 13.01 8.00 -3.34
CA ILE A 105 12.09 8.84 -4.12
C ILE A 105 10.80 8.07 -4.44
N SER A 106 10.93 6.84 -4.93
CA SER A 106 9.79 5.99 -5.31
C SER A 106 8.86 5.69 -4.12
N ARG A 107 9.42 5.52 -2.91
CA ARG A 107 8.64 5.22 -1.70
C ARG A 107 8.12 6.45 -0.98
N HIS A 108 8.58 7.65 -1.32
CA HIS A 108 8.17 8.86 -0.63
C HIS A 108 6.73 9.22 -1.01
N ARG A 109 5.84 9.29 -0.01
CA ARG A 109 4.48 9.80 -0.17
C ARG A 109 4.11 10.69 1.01
N HIS A 110 3.37 11.74 0.70
CA HIS A 110 2.76 12.57 1.73
C HIS A 110 1.57 11.83 2.35
N ILE A 111 1.58 11.67 3.67
CA ILE A 111 0.55 10.97 4.44
C ILE A 111 0.03 11.93 5.52
N PRO A 112 -1.28 11.91 5.86
CA PRO A 112 -1.80 12.76 6.93
C PRO A 112 -1.07 12.52 8.26
N LYS A 113 -0.81 13.61 9.00
CA LYS A 113 -0.08 13.57 10.28
C LYS A 113 -0.69 12.57 11.28
N ALA A 114 -2.03 12.51 11.36
CA ALA A 114 -2.73 11.56 12.24
C ALA A 114 -2.39 10.10 11.90
N VAL A 115 -2.38 9.74 10.61
CA VAL A 115 -2.04 8.39 10.14
C VAL A 115 -0.56 8.11 10.38
N LYS A 116 0.31 9.09 10.13
CA LYS A 116 1.75 8.97 10.36
C LYS A 116 2.07 8.71 11.83
N ASN A 117 1.49 9.50 12.74
CA ASN A 117 1.66 9.33 14.19
C ASN A 117 1.13 7.97 14.68
N ALA A 118 -0.02 7.53 14.18
CA ALA A 118 -0.57 6.21 14.49
C ALA A 118 0.32 5.06 13.98
N GLN A 119 0.96 5.23 12.83
CA GLN A 119 1.93 4.26 12.32
C GLN A 119 3.22 4.22 13.15
N ASP A 120 3.70 5.38 13.61
CA ASP A 120 4.93 5.46 14.41
C ASP A 120 4.72 4.89 15.81
N THR A 121 3.60 5.19 16.46
CA THR A 121 3.20 4.55 17.73
C THR A 121 3.05 3.04 17.59
N LYS A 122 2.36 2.56 16.53
CA LYS A 122 2.25 1.11 16.24
C LYS A 122 3.63 0.47 16.03
N ARG A 123 4.55 1.15 15.35
CA ARG A 123 5.92 0.66 15.13
C ARG A 123 6.67 0.51 16.45
N ILE A 124 6.60 1.51 17.33
CA ILE A 124 7.24 1.47 18.65
C ILE A 124 6.66 0.33 19.49
N MET A 125 5.34 0.16 19.49
CA MET A 125 4.66 -0.94 20.19
C MET A 125 5.14 -2.31 19.68
N LEU A 126 5.19 -2.52 18.37
CA LEU A 126 5.65 -3.77 17.75
C LEU A 126 7.14 -4.03 18.06
N GLN A 127 8.00 -3.02 18.00
CA GLN A 127 9.41 -3.15 18.35
C GLN A 127 9.59 -3.51 19.84
N SER A 128 8.81 -2.89 20.72
CA SER A 128 8.82 -3.20 22.15
C SER A 128 8.38 -4.64 22.43
N GLN A 129 7.32 -5.11 21.77
CA GLN A 129 6.87 -6.49 21.85
C GLN A 129 7.93 -7.47 21.35
N ARG A 130 8.51 -7.25 20.16
CA ARG A 130 9.59 -8.09 19.62
C ARG A 130 10.78 -8.19 20.56
N ARG A 131 11.22 -7.06 21.12
CA ARG A 131 12.32 -7.04 22.09
C ARG A 131 11.99 -7.85 23.34
N LYS A 132 10.75 -7.76 23.86
CA LYS A 132 10.31 -8.57 25.00
C LYS A 132 10.33 -10.06 24.67
N GLU A 133 9.81 -10.46 23.51
CA GLU A 133 9.84 -11.85 23.06
C GLU A 133 11.26 -12.39 22.86
N GLU A 134 12.15 -11.60 22.27
CA GLU A 134 13.55 -11.97 22.09
C GLU A 134 14.27 -12.13 23.43
N ASN A 135 14.05 -11.21 24.37
CA ASN A 135 14.61 -11.33 25.71
C ASN A 135 14.07 -12.59 26.42
N LEU A 136 12.76 -12.85 26.33
CA LEU A 136 12.17 -14.07 26.87
C LEU A 136 12.82 -15.31 26.27
N ARG A 137 13.02 -15.37 24.95
CA ARG A 137 13.69 -16.50 24.27
C ARG A 137 15.14 -16.69 24.72
N LYS A 138 15.88 -15.59 24.92
CA LYS A 138 17.28 -15.64 25.39
C LYS A 138 17.41 -16.15 26.82
N HIS A 139 16.44 -15.85 27.68
CA HIS A 139 16.48 -16.17 29.12
C HIS A 139 15.62 -17.36 29.53
N SER A 140 14.90 -17.99 28.59
CA SER A 140 14.15 -19.23 28.83
C SER A 140 14.97 -20.45 28.43
N LYS A 141 14.56 -21.63 28.91
CA LYS A 141 15.17 -22.91 28.52
C LYS A 141 15.11 -23.06 26.99
N LYS A 142 16.17 -23.59 26.38
CA LYS A 142 16.25 -23.83 24.93
C LYS A 142 15.00 -24.61 24.46
N ASP A 143 14.38 -24.15 23.37
CA ASP A 143 13.16 -24.68 22.75
C ASP A 143 11.84 -24.56 23.53
N SER A 144 11.82 -23.88 24.69
CA SER A 144 10.57 -23.65 25.44
C SER A 144 9.64 -22.60 24.82
N VAL A 145 10.19 -21.64 24.07
CA VAL A 145 9.42 -20.55 23.44
C VAL A 145 9.55 -20.66 21.91
N PRO A 146 8.50 -21.07 21.18
CA PRO A 146 8.57 -21.25 19.74
C PRO A 146 8.76 -19.91 19.01
N TYR A 147 9.57 -19.93 17.94
CA TYR A 147 9.68 -18.80 17.03
C TYR A 147 8.44 -18.73 16.14
N LYS A 148 7.64 -17.68 16.32
CA LYS A 148 6.49 -17.42 15.45
C LYS A 148 6.91 -16.41 14.38
N ALA A 149 7.15 -16.89 13.17
CA ALA A 149 7.41 -16.00 12.03
C ALA A 149 6.20 -15.07 11.82
N GLU A 150 6.45 -13.76 11.74
CA GLU A 150 5.38 -12.74 11.56
C GLU A 150 4.62 -12.88 10.23
N ARG A 151 5.22 -13.56 9.26
CA ARG A 151 4.59 -13.92 7.99
C ARG A 151 4.57 -15.44 7.87
N LYS A 152 3.61 -16.10 8.51
CA LYS A 152 3.19 -17.43 8.03
C LYS A 152 2.38 -17.20 6.76
N LYS A 153 2.82 -17.81 5.66
CA LYS A 153 2.05 -17.90 4.41
C LYS A 153 0.76 -18.67 4.66
#